data_AF-A0A7S2IS03-F1
#
_entry.id   AF-A0A7S2IS03-F1
#
_cell.length_a   1.000
_cell.length_b   1.000
_cell.length_c   1.000
_cell.angle_alpha   90.00
_cell.angle_beta   90.00
_cell.angle_gamma   90.00
#
_symmetry.space_group_name_H-M   'P 1'
#
loop_
_entity.id
_entity.type
_entity.pdbx_description
1 polymer ?
#
loop_
_entity_poly.entity_id
_entity_poly.type
_entity_poly.pdbx_seq_one_letter_code
_entity_poly.pdbx_strand_id
1 'polypeptide(L)'
;KAIVVQMSKTQAGSKLLQRKLLKGHPSVIKDILEGIETDLPGIMCNMYGNYLCSAAFQACSMVQRLRMLEVACRDLRAVATDRWGTHALQSLISLVCTSE
;
A
#
# COMPACT_ATOMS: atom_id res chain seq x y z
N LYS A 1 -5.11 -11.28 -8.12
CA LYS A 1 -4.34 -10.78 -6.95
C LYS A 1 -2.82 -10.78 -7.21
N ALA A 2 -2.19 -11.90 -7.59
CA ALA A 2 -0.74 -11.97 -7.90
C ALA A 2 -0.23 -10.93 -8.91
N ILE A 3 -1.04 -10.57 -9.92
CA ILE A 3 -0.70 -9.54 -10.93
C ILE A 3 -0.45 -8.17 -10.28
N VAL A 4 -1.23 -7.78 -9.27
CA VAL A 4 -1.05 -6.48 -8.59
C VAL A 4 0.30 -6.42 -7.90
N VAL A 5 0.67 -7.50 -7.20
CA VAL A 5 1.97 -7.61 -6.53
C VAL A 5 3.11 -7.51 -7.56
N GLN A 6 3.05 -8.28 -8.64
CA GLN A 6 4.07 -8.22 -9.70
C GLN A 6 4.20 -6.83 -10.31
N MET A 7 3.08 -6.19 -10.67
CA MET A 7 3.07 -4.85 -11.24
C MET A 7 3.62 -3.80 -10.27
N SER A 8 3.28 -3.90 -8.98
CA SER A 8 3.72 -2.95 -7.94
C SER A 8 5.24 -2.89 -7.79
N LYS A 9 5.94 -4.00 -8.07
CA LYS A 9 7.41 -4.12 -7.98
C LYS A 9 8.14 -3.62 -9.23
N THR A 10 7.42 -3.08 -10.22
CA THR A 10 7.99 -2.46 -11.42
C THR A 10 7.67 -0.96 -11.48
N GLN A 11 8.55 -0.16 -12.08
CA GLN A 11 8.33 1.29 -12.20
C GLN A 11 7.05 1.62 -12.98
N ALA A 12 6.86 1.01 -14.15
CA ALA A 12 5.72 1.26 -15.02
C ALA A 12 4.42 0.72 -14.41
N GLY A 13 4.47 -0.48 -13.82
CA GLY A 13 3.32 -1.10 -13.18
C GLY A 13 2.84 -0.33 -11.95
N SER A 14 3.74 0.07 -11.05
CA SER A 14 3.38 0.90 -9.88
C SER A 14 2.74 2.22 -10.32
N LYS A 15 3.32 2.94 -11.30
CA LYS A 15 2.73 4.18 -11.84
C LYS A 15 1.36 3.95 -12.49
N LEU A 16 1.16 2.83 -13.18
CA LEU A 16 -0.13 2.49 -13.77
C LEU A 16 -1.20 2.23 -12.70
N LEU A 17 -0.85 1.49 -11.64
CA LEU A 17 -1.76 1.20 -10.53
C LEU A 17 -2.11 2.47 -9.76
N GLN A 18 -1.15 3.35 -9.49
CA GLN A 18 -1.40 4.67 -8.88
C GLN A 18 -2.38 5.50 -9.71
N ARG A 19 -2.20 5.57 -11.04
CA ARG A 19 -3.14 6.26 -11.94
C ARG A 19 -4.54 5.64 -11.92
N LYS A 20 -4.63 4.31 -11.78
CA LYS A 20 -5.92 3.61 -11.66
C LYS A 20 -6.63 3.92 -10.34
N LEU A 21 -5.89 4.04 -9.23
CA LEU A 21 -6.42 4.50 -7.95
C LEU A 21 -6.98 5.92 -8.06
N LEU A 22 -6.22 6.86 -8.65
CA LEU A 22 -6.66 8.25 -8.84
C LEU A 22 -7.92 8.40 -9.70
N LYS A 23 -8.14 7.50 -10.65
CA LYS A 23 -9.36 7.50 -11.48
C LYS A 23 -10.62 7.10 -10.72
N GLY A 24 -10.51 6.55 -9.51
CA GLY A 24 -11.66 6.38 -8.63
C GLY A 24 -12.62 5.23 -8.95
N HIS A 25 -12.33 4.36 -9.92
CA HIS A 25 -13.30 3.31 -10.30
C HIS A 25 -13.43 2.27 -9.17
N PRO A 26 -14.61 2.10 -8.53
CA PRO A 26 -14.73 1.35 -7.27
C PRO A 26 -14.25 -0.10 -7.37
N SER A 27 -14.60 -0.82 -8.44
CA SER A 27 -14.15 -2.20 -8.62
C SER A 27 -12.63 -2.31 -8.80
N VAL A 28 -12.01 -1.34 -9.49
CA VAL A 28 -10.57 -1.33 -9.75
C VAL A 28 -9.81 -1.02 -8.47
N ILE A 29 -10.31 -0.07 -7.67
CA ILE A 29 -9.74 0.22 -6.35
C ILE A 29 -9.81 -1.02 -5.48
N LYS A 30 -10.98 -1.67 -5.40
CA LYS A 30 -11.16 -2.90 -4.64
C LYS A 30 -10.15 -3.99 -5.05
N ASP A 31 -10.02 -4.26 -6.34
CA ASP A 31 -9.09 -5.27 -6.87
C ASP A 31 -7.61 -4.94 -6.53
N ILE A 32 -7.25 -3.65 -6.57
CA ILE A 32 -5.91 -3.19 -6.23
C ILE A 32 -5.66 -3.37 -4.73
N LEU A 33 -6.57 -2.93 -3.87
CA LEU A 33 -6.43 -3.06 -2.41
C LEU A 33 -6.34 -4.53 -1.99
N GLU A 34 -7.22 -5.38 -2.51
CA GLU A 34 -7.17 -6.82 -2.26
C GLU A 34 -5.89 -7.48 -2.77
N GLY A 35 -5.30 -6.95 -3.84
CA GLY A 35 -4.00 -7.41 -4.34
C GLY A 35 -2.84 -6.97 -3.45
N ILE A 36 -2.84 -5.71 -3.00
CA ILE A 36 -1.81 -5.16 -2.11
C ILE A 36 -1.77 -5.94 -0.79
N GLU A 37 -2.92 -6.23 -0.18
CA GLU A 37 -3.00 -6.95 1.10
C GLU A 37 -2.31 -8.33 1.08
N THR A 38 -2.14 -8.96 -0.09
CA THR A 38 -1.51 -10.28 -0.18
C THR A 38 0.00 -10.29 0.08
N ASP A 39 0.68 -9.16 -0.11
CA ASP A 39 2.14 -9.01 0.07
C ASP A 39 2.49 -7.60 0.55
N LEU A 40 1.65 -6.99 1.38
CA LEU A 40 1.80 -5.59 1.77
C LEU A 40 3.20 -5.27 2.34
N PRO A 41 3.77 -6.04 3.30
CA PRO A 41 5.12 -5.79 3.79
C PRO A 41 6.17 -5.79 2.68
N GLY A 42 6.11 -6.76 1.75
CA GLY A 42 7.03 -6.86 0.63
C GLY A 42 6.89 -5.73 -0.39
N ILE A 43 5.67 -5.19 -0.57
CA ILE A 43 5.42 -4.03 -1.44
C ILE A 43 5.90 -2.73 -0.78
N MET A 44 5.68 -2.57 0.53
CA MET A 44 6.15 -1.40 1.30
C MET A 44 7.69 -1.27 1.24
N CYS A 45 8.41 -2.40 1.29
CA CYS A 45 9.87 -2.43 1.23
C CYS A 45 10.44 -2.39 -0.21
N ASN A 46 9.61 -2.09 -1.21
CA ASN A 46 10.04 -2.03 -2.60
C ASN A 46 10.21 -0.57 -3.08
N MET A 47 11.25 -0.32 -3.87
CA MET A 47 11.59 1.01 -4.39
C MET A 47 10.47 1.71 -5.20
N TYR A 48 9.57 0.94 -5.83
CA TYR A 48 8.41 1.44 -6.55
C TYR A 48 7.09 1.15 -5.84
N GLY A 49 7.03 0.02 -5.13
CA GLY A 49 5.83 -0.43 -4.41
C GLY A 49 5.42 0.51 -3.29
N ASN A 50 6.37 1.11 -2.58
CA ASN A 50 6.07 2.06 -1.49
C ASN A 50 5.18 3.23 -1.92
N TYR A 51 5.38 3.77 -3.13
CA TYR A 51 4.54 4.85 -3.67
C TYR A 51 3.11 4.40 -3.98
N LEU A 52 2.94 3.14 -4.42
CA LEU A 52 1.62 2.55 -4.58
C LEU A 52 0.92 2.42 -3.22
N CYS A 53 1.64 1.98 -2.18
CA CYS A 53 1.10 1.90 -0.83
C CYS A 53 0.62 3.27 -0.32
N SER A 54 1.42 4.33 -0.46
CA SER A 54 1.01 5.69 -0.07
C SER A 54 -0.29 6.13 -0.77
N ALA A 55 -0.41 5.89 -2.08
CA ALA A 55 -1.63 6.22 -2.83
C ALA A 55 -2.83 5.35 -2.39
N ALA A 56 -2.59 4.06 -2.12
CA ALA A 56 -3.63 3.15 -1.66
C ALA A 56 -4.15 3.54 -0.27
N PHE A 57 -3.28 3.93 0.66
CA PHE A 57 -3.69 4.32 2.02
C PHE A 57 -4.57 5.57 2.03
N GLN A 58 -4.34 6.52 1.12
CA GLN A 58 -5.21 7.68 0.93
C GLN A 58 -6.59 7.29 0.40
N ALA A 59 -6.68 6.28 -0.47
CA ALA A 59 -7.94 5.76 -1.00
C ALA A 59 -8.70 4.85 0.00
N CYS A 60 -8.03 4.39 1.06
CA CYS A 60 -8.63 3.54 2.09
C CYS A 60 -9.46 4.35 3.10
N SER A 61 -10.60 3.78 3.49
CA SER A 61 -11.32 4.17 4.71
C SER A 61 -10.49 3.87 5.97
N MET A 62 -10.86 4.48 7.10
CA MET A 62 -10.22 4.21 8.40
C MET A 62 -10.16 2.71 8.75
N VAL A 63 -11.25 1.98 8.54
CA VAL A 63 -11.31 0.51 8.79
C VAL A 63 -10.30 -0.24 7.91
N GLN A 64 -10.17 0.15 6.64
CA GLN A 64 -9.19 -0.45 5.74
C GLN A 64 -7.76 -0.06 6.13
N ARG A 65 -7.51 1.17 6.58
CA ARG A 65 -6.18 1.61 7.06
C ARG A 65 -5.75 0.81 8.29
N LEU A 66 -6.64 0.61 9.25
CA LEU A 66 -6.38 -0.25 10.43
C LEU A 66 -6.06 -1.69 10.02
N ARG A 67 -6.82 -2.27 9.10
CA ARG A 67 -6.54 -3.60 8.54
C ARG A 67 -5.19 -3.67 7.82
N MET A 68 -4.83 -2.66 7.03
CA MET A 68 -3.51 -2.58 6.39
C MET A 68 -2.39 -2.51 7.42
N LEU A 69 -2.60 -1.81 8.54
CA LEU A 69 -1.64 -1.73 9.63
C LEU A 69 -1.44 -3.09 10.29
N GLU A 70 -2.52 -3.83 10.57
CA GLU A 70 -2.44 -5.20 11.08
C GLU A 70 -1.67 -6.14 10.14
N VAL A 71 -1.87 -6.02 8.82
CA VAL A 71 -1.13 -6.81 7.82
C VAL A 71 0.35 -6.41 7.81
N ALA A 72 0.67 -5.12 7.85
CA ALA A 72 2.05 -4.63 7.90
C ALA A 72 2.79 -5.11 9.17
N CYS A 73 2.06 -5.23 10.28
CA CYS A 73 2.61 -5.69 11.56
C CYS A 73 3.11 -7.15 11.54
N ARG A 74 2.70 -7.97 10.56
CA ARG A 74 3.19 -9.36 10.42
C ARG A 74 4.70 -9.44 10.25
N ASP A 75 5.28 -8.46 9.55
CA ASP A 75 6.72 -8.33 9.32
C ASP A 75 7.23 -6.96 9.79
N LEU A 76 6.69 -6.46 10.91
CA LEU A 76 6.91 -5.08 11.38
C LEU A 76 8.40 -4.71 11.43
N ARG A 77 9.25 -5.60 11.94
CA ARG A 77 10.69 -5.35 12.04
C ARG A 77 11.33 -5.10 10.68
N ALA A 78 10.98 -5.91 9.67
CA ALA A 78 11.52 -5.76 8.33
C ALA A 78 11.04 -4.44 7.71
N VAL A 79 9.73 -4.16 7.80
CA VAL A 79 9.15 -2.91 7.26
C VAL A 79 9.74 -1.67 7.94
N ALA A 80 9.84 -1.66 9.26
CA ALA A 80 10.30 -0.49 10.03
C ALA A 80 11.80 -0.21 9.88
N THR A 81 12.61 -1.22 9.52
CA THR A 81 14.06 -1.06 9.33
C THR A 81 14.48 -0.98 7.85
N ASP A 82 13.55 -1.17 6.92
CA ASP A 82 13.77 -0.98 5.50
C ASP A 82 13.69 0.51 5.11
N ARG A 83 14.57 0.94 4.20
CA ARG A 83 14.68 2.33 3.73
C ARG A 83 13.41 2.87 3.07
N TRP A 84 12.59 2.02 2.43
CA TRP A 84 11.32 2.42 1.82
C TRP A 84 10.15 2.05 2.74
N GLY A 85 10.25 0.89 3.39
CA GLY A 85 9.24 0.38 4.32
C GLY A 85 8.93 1.37 5.45
N THR A 86 9.96 1.98 6.05
CA THR A 86 9.76 2.93 7.15
C THR A 86 8.91 4.13 6.74
N HIS A 87 9.09 4.65 5.52
CA HIS A 87 8.32 5.78 5.02
C HIS A 87 6.86 5.39 4.76
N ALA A 88 6.62 4.22 4.14
CA ALA A 88 5.28 3.72 3.92
C ALA A 88 4.54 3.46 5.24
N LEU A 89 5.24 2.90 6.24
CA LEU A 89 4.68 2.62 7.56
C LEU A 89 4.31 3.91 8.30
N GLN A 90 5.21 4.90 8.31
CA GLN A 90 4.93 6.21 8.90
C GLN A 90 3.73 6.88 8.24
N SER A 91 3.65 6.84 6.90
CA SER A 91 2.50 7.39 6.17
C SER A 91 1.17 6.72 6.56
N LEU A 92 1.18 5.40 6.77
CA LEU A 92 -0.01 4.66 7.21
C LEU A 92 -0.40 5.04 8.64
N ILE A 93 0.56 5.07 9.56
CA ILE A 93 0.33 5.45 10.96
C ILE A 93 -0.20 6.88 11.04
N SER A 94 0.35 7.83 10.27
CA SER A 94 -0.16 9.20 10.21
C SER A 94 -1.64 9.23 9.85
N LEU A 95 -2.06 8.52 8.79
CA LEU A 95 -3.46 8.48 8.34
C LEU A 95 -4.43 7.75 9.29
N VAL A 96 -3.90 6.98 10.24
CA VAL A 96 -4.66 6.32 11.31
C VAL A 96 -4.74 7.23 12.55
N CYS A 97 -3.66 7.94 12.88
CA CYS A 97 -3.56 8.74 14.09
C CYS A 97 -4.08 10.18 13.94
N THR A 98 -4.11 10.73 12.73
CA THR A 98 -4.81 11.99 12.47
C THR A 98 -6.26 11.68 12.11
N SER A 99 -7.19 12.00 13.01
CA SER A 99 -8.61 12.15 12.69
C SER A 99 -8.74 13.19 11.57
N GLU A 100 -9.36 12.80 10.45
CA GLU A 100 -9.79 13.73 9.39
C GLU A 100 -10.65 14.87 9.94
#